data_AF-A0A5D4H4T8-F1
#
_entry.id   AF-A0A5D4H4T8-F1
#
_cell.length_a   1.000
_cell.length_b   1.000
_cell.length_c   1.000
_cell.angle_alpha   90.00
_cell.angle_beta   90.00
_cell.angle_gamma   90.00
#
_symmetry.space_group_name_H-M   'P 1'
#
loop_
_entity.id
_entity.type
_entity.pdbx_description
1 polymer ?
#
loop_
_entity_poly.entity_id
_entity_poly.type
_entity_poly.pdbx_seq_one_letter_code
_entity_poly.pdbx_strand_id
1 'polypeptide(L)'
;MRVQGAVIREQGQTFAVVAVKPHVVQNRSEAANAINSFAPAFGVPVVLMAQDSRGRPTYYGRPDIAKFMSSVPMHRIPWREYTVK
;
A
#
# COMPACT_ATOMS: atom_id res chain seq x y z
N MET A 1 2.72 12.55 9.52
CA MET A 1 3.27 11.27 10.03
C MET A 1 4.27 10.68 9.03
N ARG A 2 5.10 9.70 9.42
CA ARG A 2 6.00 8.98 8.51
C ARG A 2 5.45 7.58 8.23
N VAL A 3 5.51 7.15 6.98
CA VAL A 3 5.05 5.83 6.52
C VAL A 3 6.09 5.20 5.61
N GLN A 4 6.14 3.87 5.58
CA GLN A 4 6.89 3.13 4.58
C GLN A 4 6.02 2.95 3.35
N GLY A 5 6.54 3.26 2.17
CA GLY A 5 5.83 3.10 0.92
C GLY A 5 6.74 2.84 -0.26
N ALA A 6 6.16 2.55 -1.41
CA ALA A 6 6.87 2.36 -2.66
C ALA A 6 6.00 2.88 -3.81
N VAL A 7 6.59 3.63 -4.74
CA VAL A 7 5.93 3.99 -6.01
C VAL A 7 6.40 3.01 -7.07
N ILE A 8 5.44 2.30 -7.67
CA ILE A 8 5.67 1.22 -8.63
C ILE A 8 5.04 1.63 -9.96
N ARG A 9 5.75 1.36 -11.06
CA ARG A 9 5.24 1.53 -12.42
C ARG A 9 5.26 0.18 -13.12
N GLU A 10 4.10 -0.31 -13.51
CA GLU A 10 3.93 -1.62 -14.14
C GLU A 10 2.86 -1.53 -15.24
N GLN A 11 3.11 -2.14 -16.40
CA GLN A 11 2.14 -2.18 -17.53
C GLN A 11 1.51 -0.82 -17.89
N GLY A 12 2.27 0.28 -17.77
CA GLY A 12 1.78 1.64 -18.06
C GLY A 12 0.98 2.30 -16.94
N GLN A 13 0.72 1.60 -15.82
CA GLN A 13 0.09 2.15 -14.63
C GLN A 13 1.14 2.48 -13.57
N THR A 14 1.09 3.70 -13.02
CA THR A 14 1.82 4.07 -11.80
C THR A 14 0.88 4.01 -10.60
N PHE A 15 1.33 3.41 -9.50
CA PHE A 15 0.60 3.34 -8.24
C PHE A 15 1.56 3.32 -7.05
N ALA A 16 1.04 3.63 -5.86
CA ALA A 16 1.78 3.57 -4.61
C ALA A 16 1.30 2.40 -3.76
N VAL A 17 2.23 1.75 -3.07
CA VAL A 17 1.95 0.76 -2.03
C VAL A 17 2.41 1.35 -0.70
N VAL A 18 1.55 1.36 0.32
CA VAL A 18 1.85 1.95 1.63
C VAL A 18 1.68 0.89 2.72
N ALA A 19 2.72 0.71 3.53
CA ALA A 19 2.68 -0.20 4.66
C ALA A 19 1.87 0.40 5.83
N VAL A 20 0.90 -0.36 6.34
CA VAL A 20 0.03 0.01 7.44
C VAL A 20 -0.04 -1.11 8.48
N LYS A 21 -0.62 -0.80 9.64
CA LYS A 21 -0.89 -1.81 10.67
C LYS A 21 -2.01 -2.75 10.22
N PRO A 22 -2.01 -4.04 10.64
CA PRO A 22 -3.01 -5.03 10.22
C PRO A 22 -4.47 -4.63 10.44
N HIS A 23 -4.80 -3.97 11.55
CA HIS A 23 -6.17 -3.55 11.83
C HIS A 23 -6.75 -2.61 10.76
N VAL A 24 -5.89 -1.81 10.11
CA VAL A 24 -6.31 -0.86 9.08
C VAL A 24 -6.90 -1.59 7.88
N VAL A 25 -6.28 -2.67 7.41
CA VAL A 25 -6.78 -3.43 6.24
C VAL A 25 -7.90 -4.41 6.58
N GLN A 26 -8.09 -4.70 7.87
CA GLN A 26 -9.18 -5.56 8.36
C GLN A 26 -10.50 -4.80 8.51
N ASN A 27 -10.46 -3.46 8.57
CA ASN A 27 -11.64 -2.60 8.62
C ASN A 27 -11.76 -1.78 7.33
N ARG A 28 -12.82 -2.04 6.56
CA ARG A 28 -13.07 -1.39 5.26
C ARG A 28 -13.08 0.14 5.36
N SER A 29 -13.67 0.70 6.43
CA SER A 29 -13.79 2.13 6.63
C SER A 29 -12.43 2.76 6.98
N GLU A 30 -11.64 2.11 7.84
CA GLU A 30 -10.28 2.56 8.16
C GLU A 30 -9.37 2.49 6.94
N ALA A 31 -9.46 1.42 6.16
CA ALA A 31 -8.70 1.26 4.94
C ALA A 31 -9.03 2.36 3.91
N ALA A 32 -10.32 2.68 3.74
CA ALA A 32 -10.75 3.79 2.88
C ALA A 32 -10.21 5.14 3.37
N ASN A 33 -10.29 5.40 4.68
CA ASN A 33 -9.74 6.62 5.29
C ASN A 33 -8.22 6.72 5.09
N ALA A 34 -7.49 5.64 5.32
CA ALA A 34 -6.04 5.59 5.13
C ALA A 34 -5.64 5.86 3.67
N ILE A 35 -6.33 5.24 2.69
CA ILE A 35 -6.12 5.53 1.27
C ILE A 35 -6.33 7.02 0.98
N ASN A 36 -7.42 7.60 1.48
CA ASN A 36 -7.73 9.02 1.28
C ASN A 36 -6.69 9.94 1.91
N SER A 37 -6.16 9.60 3.09
CA SER A 37 -5.10 10.37 3.76
C SER A 37 -3.75 10.27 3.05
N PHE A 38 -3.42 9.13 2.44
CA PHE A 38 -2.14 8.95 1.75
C PHE A 38 -2.14 9.44 0.31
N ALA A 39 -3.27 9.36 -0.40
CA ALA A 39 -3.36 9.71 -1.82
C ALA A 39 -2.74 11.09 -2.18
N PRO A 40 -2.96 12.18 -1.41
CA PRO A 40 -2.35 13.48 -1.70
C PRO A 40 -0.82 13.47 -1.68
N ALA A 41 -0.20 12.64 -0.85
CA ALA A 41 1.26 12.57 -0.75
C ALA A 41 1.92 11.82 -1.90
N PHE A 42 1.19 10.91 -2.56
CA PHE A 42 1.69 10.10 -3.66
C PHE A 42 1.25 10.60 -5.05
N GLY A 43 0.12 11.30 -5.15
CA GLY A 43 -0.42 11.80 -6.43
C GLY A 43 -0.84 10.70 -7.42
N VAL A 44 -0.87 9.44 -6.98
CA VAL A 44 -1.24 8.25 -7.75
C VAL A 44 -2.13 7.35 -6.90
N PRO A 45 -2.85 6.36 -7.49
CA PRO A 45 -3.66 5.41 -6.71
C PRO A 45 -2.83 4.73 -5.63
N VAL A 46 -3.37 4.66 -4.41
CA VAL A 46 -2.73 4.02 -3.25
C VAL A 46 -3.36 2.65 -2.98
N VAL A 47 -2.51 1.66 -2.78
CA VAL A 47 -2.83 0.34 -2.24
C VAL A 47 -2.17 0.21 -0.87
N LEU A 48 -2.91 -0.30 0.10
CA LEU A 48 -2.39 -0.57 1.44
C LEU A 48 -1.80 -1.98 1.46
N MET A 49 -0.71 -2.14 2.20
CA MET A 49 -0.12 -3.43 2.53
C MET A 49 -0.02 -3.53 4.05
N ALA A 50 -0.48 -4.63 4.62
CA ALA A 50 -0.19 -4.96 6.02
C ALA A 50 0.44 -6.34 6.11
N GLN A 51 1.37 -6.52 7.04
CA GLN A 51 1.95 -7.83 7.33
C GLN A 51 1.34 -8.40 8.61
N ASP A 52 0.99 -9.68 8.59
CA ASP A 52 0.66 -10.41 9.82
C ASP A 52 1.92 -10.71 10.66
N SER A 53 1.73 -11.34 11.83
CA SER A 53 2.82 -11.74 12.72
C SER A 53 3.76 -12.81 12.13
N ARG A 54 3.38 -13.44 11.02
CA ARG A 54 4.18 -14.41 10.26
C ARG A 54 4.86 -13.78 9.04
N GLY A 55 4.76 -12.46 8.88
CA GLY A 55 5.33 -11.71 7.77
C GLY A 55 4.56 -11.82 6.46
N ARG A 56 3.35 -12.40 6.45
CA ARG A 56 2.55 -12.56 5.23
C ARG A 56 1.86 -11.25 4.88
N PRO A 57 2.06 -10.72 3.65
CA PRO A 57 1.44 -9.48 3.24
C PRO A 57 -0.03 -9.69 2.86
N THR A 58 -0.89 -8.78 3.30
CA THR A 58 -2.27 -8.58 2.85
C THR A 58 -2.35 -7.24 2.14
N TYR A 59 -2.91 -7.23 0.92
CA TYR A 59 -3.07 -6.01 0.14
C TYR A 59 -4.54 -5.58 0.07
N TYR A 60 -4.79 -4.28 0.21
CA TYR A 60 -6.12 -3.69 0.16
C TYR A 60 -6.13 -2.46 -0.75
N GLY A 61 -7.08 -2.35 -1.67
CA GLY A 61 -7.23 -1.22 -2.58
C GLY A 61 -7.84 -1.64 -3.90
N ARG A 62 -7.38 -1.03 -5.00
CA ARG A 62 -7.82 -1.38 -6.36
C ARG A 62 -7.59 -2.88 -6.61
N PRO A 63 -8.63 -3.67 -6.95
CA PRO A 63 -8.52 -5.14 -6.95
C PRO A 63 -7.44 -5.72 -7.87
N ASP A 64 -7.25 -5.12 -9.04
CA ASP A 64 -6.23 -5.51 -10.01
C ASP A 64 -4.81 -5.24 -9.51
N ILE A 65 -4.57 -4.08 -8.88
CA ILE A 65 -3.25 -3.77 -8.27
C ILE A 65 -3.00 -4.66 -7.06
N ALA A 66 -4.00 -4.87 -6.19
CA ALA A 66 -3.85 -5.75 -5.02
C ALA A 66 -3.54 -7.20 -5.45
N LYS A 67 -4.21 -7.69 -6.50
CA LYS A 67 -3.93 -9.00 -7.09
C LYS A 67 -2.52 -9.08 -7.68
N PHE A 68 -2.07 -8.03 -8.40
CA PHE A 68 -0.69 -7.95 -8.89
C PHE A 68 0.33 -7.99 -7.75
N MET A 69 0.15 -7.16 -6.73
CA MET A 69 1.07 -7.10 -5.59
C MET A 69 1.14 -8.40 -4.80
N SER A 70 0.09 -9.21 -4.83
CA SER A 70 0.07 -10.53 -4.20
C SER A 70 1.05 -11.52 -4.84
N SER A 71 1.49 -11.29 -6.08
CA SER A 71 2.52 -12.10 -6.74
C SER A 71 3.93 -11.50 -6.65
N VAL A 72 4.07 -10.27 -6.16
CA VAL A 72 5.36 -9.58 -6.04
C VAL A 72 6.05 -9.97 -4.73
N PRO A 73 7.26 -10.57 -4.77
CA PRO A 73 8.01 -10.84 -3.55
C PRO A 73 8.36 -9.55 -2.81
N MET A 74 8.10 -9.49 -1.50
CA MET A 74 8.21 -8.26 -0.72
C MET A 74 9.61 -7.62 -0.74
N HIS A 75 10.67 -8.42 -0.84
CA HIS A 75 12.06 -7.95 -0.94
C HIS A 75 12.37 -7.21 -2.26
N ARG A 76 11.52 -7.35 -3.29
CA ARG A 76 11.65 -6.62 -4.56
C ARG A 76 10.93 -5.28 -4.54
N ILE A 77 10.11 -5.02 -3.52
CA ILE A 77 9.39 -3.75 -3.40
C ILE A 77 10.41 -2.69 -2.94
N PRO A 78 10.58 -1.58 -3.68
CA PRO A 78 11.56 -0.55 -3.37
C PRO A 78 11.07 0.36 -2.25
N TRP A 79 10.98 -0.16 -1.03
CA TRP A 79 10.50 0.57 0.14
C TRP A 79 11.33 1.83 0.42
N ARG A 80 10.63 2.92 0.71
CA ARG A 80 11.17 4.21 1.12
C ARG A 80 10.28 4.82 2.20
N GLU A 81 10.86 5.67 3.03
CA GLU A 81 10.10 6.46 3.99
C GLU A 81 9.50 7.70 3.30
N TYR A 82 8.21 7.94 3.54
CA TYR A 82 7.48 9.10 3.06
C TYR A 82 6.91 9.89 4.24
N THR A 83 6.94 11.22 4.13
CA THR A 83 6.22 12.10 5.05
C THR A 83 4.86 12.41 4.45
N VAL A 84 3.80 11.99 5.13
CA VAL A 84 2.42 12.31 4.77
C VAL A 84 1.87 13.34 5.76
N LYS A 85 1.18 14.36 5.26
CA LYS A 85 0.61 15.44 6.07
C LYS A 85 -0.72 15.02 6.65
#